data_AF-A0A9D6KTL6-F1
#
_entry.id   AF-A0A9D6KTL6-F1
#
_cell.length_a   1.000
_cell.length_b   1.000
_cell.length_c   1.000
_cell.angle_alpha   90.00
_cell.angle_beta   90.00
_cell.angle_gamma   90.00
#
_symmetry.space_group_name_H-M   'P 1'
#
loop_
_entity.id
_entity.type
_entity.pdbx_description
1 polymer ?
#
loop_
_entity_poly.entity_id
_entity_poly.type
_entity_poly.pdbx_seq_one_letter_code
_entity_poly.pdbx_strand_id
1 'polypeptide(L)'
;MDNRVKLVAIAVLVIGAGVVAALVLNGVWPGPSAADRERSRLLAAQAQTQLRGGDQAAALRSLDSAIRAAPDDSALRARASIYSDRNNFDAAARDMDKLIGHGAATAADYGMRCWLRAHGDGLDGARTDCDRAIEMDPSLSSAYGSRGLVGLRQHRFREAWNDFNDALSKGGSDQWVAWRVFGRGVAAWGKGEAVQGRQDIEMALHANPAVAAQFAQFGVGQDIVRSFDDSTYAAASNPRSLVDLQVYLIVYPNGAHATGARAQINEILTSIAQSEAAGQRTVPGFSLGQSRGSGPQDDSFGAIAISRSTWHVAFATDYASAAEAELAAANACNSASVHDCDAYAFRNVCAALALSARERARGMAWSYGQDEAVEGAVDQCREHGGHACVPVHSQCTPTRANGVATAILP
;
A
#
# COMPACT_ATOMS: atom_id res chain seq x y z
N MET A 1 35.16 -40.72 16.30
CA MET A 1 34.21 -40.93 17.40
C MET A 1 33.56 -42.29 17.21
N ASP A 2 33.87 -43.21 18.12
CA ASP A 2 33.51 -44.63 18.10
C ASP A 2 31.98 -44.84 18.09
N ASN A 3 31.48 -45.74 17.24
CA ASN A 3 30.06 -46.07 17.11
C ASN A 3 29.44 -46.54 18.45
N ARG A 4 30.26 -47.04 19.37
CA ARG A 4 29.84 -47.40 20.74
C ARG A 4 29.44 -46.18 21.58
N VAL A 5 30.10 -45.03 21.39
CA VAL A 5 29.78 -43.79 22.11
C VAL A 5 28.45 -43.19 21.63
N LYS A 6 28.15 -43.30 20.33
CA LYS A 6 26.85 -42.87 19.77
C LYS A 6 25.70 -43.77 20.24
N LEU A 7 25.89 -45.09 20.31
CA LEU A 7 24.87 -46.01 20.81
C LEU A 7 24.57 -45.80 22.30
N VAL A 8 25.58 -45.56 23.12
CA VAL A 8 25.41 -45.27 24.56
C VAL A 8 24.70 -43.93 24.77
N ALA A 9 25.04 -42.89 23.99
CA ALA A 9 24.35 -41.60 24.07
C ALA A 9 22.87 -41.68 23.66
N ILE A 10 22.54 -42.45 22.62
CA ILE A 10 21.15 -42.70 22.19
C ILE A 10 20.40 -43.54 23.23
N ALA A 11 21.04 -44.57 23.80
CA ALA A 11 20.43 -45.38 24.86
C ALA A 11 20.14 -44.57 26.14
N VAL A 12 21.05 -43.67 26.56
CA VAL A 12 20.84 -42.78 27.72
C VAL A 12 19.70 -41.78 27.46
N LEU A 13 19.56 -41.26 26.24
CA LEU A 13 18.47 -40.36 25.86
C LEU A 13 17.11 -41.07 25.79
N VAL A 14 17.06 -42.30 25.27
CA VAL A 14 15.82 -43.10 25.20
C VAL A 14 15.38 -43.59 26.58
N ILE A 15 16.33 -43.98 27.44
CA ILE A 15 16.05 -44.35 28.84
C ILE A 15 15.57 -43.11 29.63
N GLY A 16 16.17 -41.94 29.42
CA GLY A 16 15.74 -40.70 30.07
C GLY A 16 14.31 -40.29 29.71
N ALA A 17 13.93 -40.39 28.43
CA ALA A 17 12.56 -40.09 27.98
C ALA A 17 11.53 -41.13 28.50
N GLY A 18 11.91 -42.42 28.52
CA GLY A 18 11.06 -43.49 29.04
C GLY A 18 10.79 -43.40 30.54
N VAL A 19 11.79 -42.97 31.33
CA VAL A 19 11.65 -42.76 32.78
C VAL A 19 10.75 -41.56 33.10
N VAL A 20 10.89 -40.45 32.37
CA VAL A 20 10.01 -39.27 32.52
C VAL A 20 8.55 -39.64 32.21
N ALA A 21 8.30 -40.33 31.10
CA ALA A 21 6.96 -40.76 30.72
C ALA A 21 6.36 -41.75 31.73
N ALA A 22 7.16 -42.71 32.22
CA ALA A 22 6.72 -43.65 33.25
C ALA A 22 6.46 -42.98 34.61
N LEU A 23 7.22 -41.94 34.98
CA LEU A 23 7.01 -41.19 36.23
C LEU A 23 5.78 -40.27 36.17
N VAL A 24 5.49 -39.70 34.99
CA VAL A 24 4.25 -38.92 34.76
C VAL A 24 3.02 -39.84 34.78
N LEU A 25 3.08 -41.01 34.13
CA LEU A 25 1.98 -41.99 34.11
C LEU A 25 1.72 -42.65 35.47
N ASN A 26 2.75 -42.79 36.31
CA ASN A 26 2.61 -43.32 37.68
C ASN A 26 2.33 -42.23 38.74
N GLY A 27 2.07 -40.98 38.35
CA GLY A 27 1.73 -39.89 39.28
C GLY A 27 2.86 -39.44 40.20
N VAL A 28 4.12 -39.81 39.89
CA VAL A 28 5.31 -39.52 40.71
C VAL A 28 5.92 -38.17 40.36
N TRP A 29 5.61 -37.60 39.19
CA TRP A 29 5.97 -36.23 38.85
C TRP A 29 4.76 -35.31 39.02
N PRO A 30 4.68 -34.51 40.09
CA PRO A 30 3.63 -33.51 40.19
C PRO A 30 3.88 -32.48 39.08
N GLY A 31 2.85 -32.18 38.29
CA GLY A 31 2.85 -31.00 37.43
C GLY A 31 3.20 -29.74 38.24
N PRO A 32 3.42 -28.59 37.59
CA PRO A 32 3.89 -27.37 38.25
C PRO A 32 3.09 -27.06 39.52
N SER A 33 3.78 -26.70 40.60
CA SER A 33 3.14 -26.41 41.88
C SER A 33 2.31 -25.13 41.82
N ALA A 34 1.53 -24.85 42.87
CA ALA A 34 0.83 -23.56 42.99
C ALA A 34 1.81 -22.38 43.01
N ALA A 35 2.98 -22.55 43.65
CA ALA A 35 4.03 -21.55 43.69
C ALA A 35 4.65 -21.32 42.30
N ASP A 36 4.83 -22.39 41.50
CA ASP A 36 5.34 -22.26 40.14
C ASP A 36 4.38 -21.53 39.21
N ARG A 37 3.07 -21.82 39.32
CA ARG A 37 2.03 -21.09 38.58
C ARG A 37 1.99 -19.62 38.97
N GLU A 38 2.09 -19.31 40.25
CA GLU A 38 2.09 -17.92 40.70
C GLU A 38 3.35 -17.18 40.24
N ARG A 39 4.51 -17.83 40.33
CA ARG A 39 5.77 -17.30 39.78
C ARG A 39 5.66 -17.03 38.29
N SER A 40 5.04 -17.93 37.52
CA SER A 40 4.79 -17.72 36.08
C SER A 40 3.98 -16.45 35.83
N ARG A 41 2.84 -16.29 36.52
CA ARG A 41 1.96 -15.14 36.37
C ARG A 41 2.66 -13.82 36.68
N LEU A 42 3.45 -13.78 37.76
CA LEU A 42 4.22 -12.60 38.14
C LEU A 42 5.26 -12.23 37.07
N LEU A 43 5.97 -13.22 36.52
CA LEU A 43 6.93 -13.01 35.43
C LEU A 43 6.23 -12.56 34.14
N ALA A 44 5.04 -13.09 33.82
CA ALA A 44 4.23 -12.66 32.69
C ALA A 44 3.74 -11.21 32.87
N ALA A 45 3.30 -10.83 34.06
CA ALA A 45 2.92 -9.45 34.39
C ALA A 45 4.11 -8.49 34.33
N GLN A 46 5.28 -8.92 34.80
CA GLN A 46 6.53 -8.16 34.65
C GLN A 46 6.86 -7.91 33.18
N ALA A 47 6.73 -8.95 32.32
CA ALA A 47 6.96 -8.81 30.90
C ALA A 47 6.03 -7.77 30.24
N GLN A 48 4.76 -7.72 30.65
CA GLN A 48 3.82 -6.71 30.15
C GLN A 48 4.26 -5.29 30.52
N THR A 49 4.75 -5.09 31.74
CA THR A 49 5.31 -3.79 32.16
C THR A 49 6.54 -3.42 31.34
N GLN A 50 7.41 -4.37 31.04
CA GLN A 50 8.59 -4.17 30.20
C GLN A 50 8.21 -3.81 28.76
N LEU A 51 7.17 -4.45 28.20
CA LEU A 51 6.63 -4.11 26.89
C LEU A 51 6.07 -2.68 26.83
N ARG A 52 5.36 -2.24 27.86
CA ARG A 52 4.89 -0.84 27.96
C ARG A 52 6.04 0.16 28.03
N GLY A 53 7.18 -0.25 28.60
CA GLY A 53 8.43 0.51 28.62
C GLY A 53 9.27 0.38 27.34
N GLY A 54 8.84 -0.39 26.34
CA GLY A 54 9.55 -0.60 25.08
C GLY A 54 10.68 -1.63 25.10
N ASP A 55 10.99 -2.25 26.25
CA ASP A 55 12.06 -3.25 26.37
C ASP A 55 11.56 -4.65 26.01
N GLN A 56 11.40 -4.89 24.70
CA GLN A 56 11.02 -6.21 24.19
C GLN A 56 12.03 -7.31 24.53
N ALA A 57 13.33 -6.98 24.66
CA ALA A 57 14.35 -7.99 24.93
C ALA A 57 14.25 -8.50 26.37
N ALA A 58 14.04 -7.61 27.35
CA ALA A 58 13.74 -8.00 28.72
C ALA A 58 12.40 -8.73 28.83
N ALA A 59 11.37 -8.26 28.12
CA ALA A 59 10.07 -8.92 28.10
C ALA A 59 10.19 -10.38 27.63
N LEU A 60 10.91 -10.65 26.54
CA LEU A 60 11.15 -12.02 26.06
C LEU A 60 11.83 -12.90 27.11
N ARG A 61 12.85 -12.39 27.82
CA ARG A 61 13.52 -13.15 28.91
C ARG A 61 12.58 -13.47 30.06
N SER A 62 11.71 -12.52 30.42
CA SER A 62 10.69 -12.70 31.47
C SER A 62 9.62 -13.71 31.05
N LEU A 63 9.14 -13.64 29.80
CA LEU A 63 8.17 -14.59 29.23
C LEU A 63 8.74 -16.01 29.14
N ASP A 64 10.00 -16.14 28.70
CA ASP A 64 10.71 -17.42 28.70
C ASP A 64 10.80 -18.03 30.09
N SER A 65 11.05 -17.19 31.10
CA SER A 65 11.13 -17.62 32.49
C SER A 65 9.76 -17.97 33.06
N ALA A 66 8.71 -17.26 32.66
CA ALA A 66 7.33 -17.56 33.03
C ALA A 66 6.93 -18.95 32.53
N ILE A 67 7.08 -19.18 31.22
CA ILE A 67 6.71 -20.44 30.54
C ILE A 67 7.52 -21.63 31.07
N ARG A 68 8.77 -21.42 31.52
CA ARG A 68 9.57 -22.45 32.19
C ARG A 68 9.07 -22.78 33.60
N ALA A 69 8.52 -21.80 34.33
CA ALA A 69 7.98 -22.03 35.66
C ALA A 69 6.67 -22.83 35.58
N ALA A 70 5.74 -22.41 34.72
CA ALA A 70 4.52 -23.16 34.44
C ALA A 70 3.96 -22.83 33.05
N PRO A 71 3.16 -23.71 32.43
CA PRO A 71 2.38 -23.36 31.25
C PRO A 71 1.48 -22.14 31.52
N ASP A 72 1.56 -21.14 30.66
CA ASP A 72 0.87 -19.86 30.83
C ASP A 72 0.47 -19.28 29.47
N ASP A 73 -0.84 -19.28 29.21
CA ASP A 73 -1.41 -18.83 27.94
C ASP A 73 -1.17 -17.34 27.69
N SER A 74 -1.17 -16.53 28.75
CA SER A 74 -0.91 -15.10 28.62
C SER A 74 0.53 -14.85 28.20
N ALA A 75 1.47 -15.62 28.76
CA ALA A 75 2.87 -15.54 28.40
C ALA A 75 3.13 -16.06 26.97
N LEU A 76 2.50 -17.18 26.58
CA LEU A 76 2.58 -17.73 25.22
C LEU A 76 2.02 -16.73 24.19
N ARG A 77 0.87 -16.10 24.48
CA ARG A 77 0.27 -15.08 23.60
C ARG A 77 1.16 -13.86 23.45
N ALA A 78 1.68 -13.33 24.55
CA ALA A 78 2.57 -12.17 24.53
C ALA A 78 3.87 -12.48 23.77
N ARG A 79 4.46 -13.67 23.96
CA ARG A 79 5.70 -14.05 23.30
C ARG A 79 5.50 -14.26 21.79
N ALA A 80 4.40 -14.91 21.39
CA ALA A 80 4.06 -15.06 19.99
C ALA A 80 3.84 -13.72 19.29
N SER A 81 3.21 -12.74 19.95
CA SER A 81 3.06 -11.38 19.41
C SER A 81 4.43 -10.74 19.13
N ILE A 82 5.36 -10.80 20.09
CA ILE A 82 6.71 -10.25 19.90
C ILE A 82 7.46 -10.99 18.78
N TYR A 83 7.31 -12.30 18.69
CA TYR A 83 7.89 -13.06 17.58
C TYR A 83 7.29 -12.68 16.23
N SER A 84 5.98 -12.45 16.17
CA SER A 84 5.30 -11.95 14.97
C SER A 84 5.83 -10.59 14.54
N ASP A 85 5.99 -9.65 15.48
CA ASP A 85 6.53 -8.31 15.21
C ASP A 85 7.97 -8.34 14.68
N ARG A 86 8.71 -9.41 15.01
CA ARG A 86 10.08 -9.66 14.55
C ARG A 86 10.14 -10.59 13.32
N ASN A 87 9.00 -10.84 12.66
CA ASN A 87 8.86 -11.74 11.52
C ASN A 87 9.32 -13.19 11.79
N ASN A 88 9.39 -13.62 13.05
CA ASN A 88 9.69 -15.00 13.44
C ASN A 88 8.40 -15.82 13.56
N PHE A 89 7.73 -15.97 12.42
CA PHE A 89 6.39 -16.57 12.35
C PHE A 89 6.35 -18.03 12.82
N ASP A 90 7.40 -18.80 12.56
CA ASP A 90 7.50 -20.19 13.01
C ASP A 90 7.56 -20.31 14.54
N ALA A 91 8.35 -19.45 15.21
CA ALA A 91 8.40 -19.45 16.66
C ALA A 91 7.07 -19.00 17.27
N ALA A 92 6.44 -17.98 16.68
CA ALA A 92 5.12 -17.52 17.10
C ALA A 92 4.05 -18.63 16.95
N ALA A 93 4.04 -19.32 15.81
CA ALA A 93 3.08 -20.39 15.53
C ALA A 93 3.24 -21.57 16.51
N ARG A 94 4.49 -21.94 16.86
CA ARG A 94 4.76 -22.97 17.88
C ARG A 94 4.24 -22.62 19.26
N ASP A 95 4.27 -21.34 19.64
CA ASP A 95 3.70 -20.91 20.92
C ASP A 95 2.17 -20.89 20.89
N MET A 96 1.57 -20.50 19.76
CA MET A 96 0.13 -20.64 19.55
C MET A 96 -0.31 -22.11 19.57
N ASP A 97 0.49 -23.04 19.04
CA ASP A 97 0.21 -24.48 19.10
C ASP A 97 0.14 -25.00 20.53
N LYS A 98 1.08 -24.58 21.39
CA LYS A 98 1.06 -24.92 22.82
C LYS A 98 -0.18 -24.37 23.52
N LEU A 99 -0.47 -23.08 23.30
CA LEU A 99 -1.63 -22.40 23.88
C LEU A 99 -2.92 -23.12 23.50
N ILE A 100 -3.11 -23.40 22.21
CA ILE A 100 -4.31 -24.09 21.71
C ILE A 100 -4.39 -25.52 22.27
N GLY A 101 -3.25 -26.20 22.44
CA GLY A 101 -3.17 -27.51 23.08
C GLY A 101 -3.63 -27.55 24.54
N HIS A 102 -3.67 -26.42 25.25
CA HIS A 102 -4.21 -26.34 26.61
C HIS A 102 -5.74 -26.34 26.68
N GLY A 103 -6.45 -26.14 25.55
CA GLY A 103 -7.90 -26.32 25.44
C GLY A 103 -8.76 -25.10 25.77
N ALA A 104 -8.16 -23.94 26.06
CA ALA A 104 -8.88 -22.69 26.41
C ALA A 104 -8.68 -21.55 25.39
N ALA A 105 -8.34 -21.88 24.15
CA ALA A 105 -8.09 -20.89 23.10
C ALA A 105 -9.34 -20.12 22.67
N THR A 106 -9.16 -18.83 22.39
CA THR A 106 -10.20 -17.91 21.92
C THR A 106 -10.26 -17.85 20.39
N ALA A 107 -11.31 -17.25 19.83
CA ALA A 107 -11.40 -16.97 18.40
C ALA A 107 -10.19 -16.16 17.89
N ALA A 108 -9.72 -15.19 18.68
CA ALA A 108 -8.55 -14.39 18.36
C ALA A 108 -7.24 -15.21 18.33
N ASP A 109 -7.11 -16.24 19.18
CA ASP A 109 -5.94 -17.12 19.18
C ASP A 109 -5.87 -17.97 17.90
N TYR A 110 -7.02 -18.51 17.47
CA TYR A 110 -7.12 -19.21 16.19
C TYR A 110 -6.86 -18.26 15.00
N GLY A 111 -7.42 -17.04 15.03
CA GLY A 111 -7.17 -16.02 14.01
C GLY A 111 -5.70 -15.62 13.91
N MET A 112 -5.02 -15.45 15.06
CA MET A 112 -3.58 -15.18 15.11
C MET A 112 -2.78 -16.36 14.55
N ARG A 113 -3.10 -17.60 14.93
CA ARG A 113 -2.39 -18.76 14.38
C ARG A 113 -2.60 -18.92 12.88
N CYS A 114 -3.81 -18.63 12.37
CA CYS A 114 -4.07 -18.57 10.93
C CYS A 114 -3.13 -17.56 10.24
N TRP A 115 -3.06 -16.33 10.75
CA TRP A 115 -2.18 -15.28 10.22
C TRP A 115 -0.70 -15.71 10.21
N LEU A 116 -0.23 -16.30 11.30
CA LEU A 116 1.16 -16.77 11.42
C LEU A 116 1.45 -17.90 10.44
N ARG A 117 0.56 -18.89 10.33
CA ARG A 117 0.71 -20.02 9.39
C ARG A 117 0.58 -19.59 7.93
N ALA A 118 -0.14 -18.51 7.65
CA ALA A 118 -0.23 -17.91 6.31
C ALA A 118 1.10 -17.32 5.82
N HIS A 119 2.11 -17.16 6.68
CA HIS A 119 3.48 -16.79 6.26
C HIS A 119 4.35 -17.99 5.87
N GLY A 120 4.00 -19.21 6.32
CA GLY A 120 4.69 -20.45 5.97
C GLY A 120 3.92 -21.28 4.94
N ASP A 121 4.30 -22.54 4.72
CA ASP A 121 3.65 -23.40 3.71
C ASP A 121 2.38 -24.11 4.21
N GLY A 122 2.05 -23.98 5.49
CA GLY A 122 0.92 -24.66 6.15
C GLY A 122 -0.46 -24.08 5.85
N LEU A 123 -0.77 -23.81 4.57
CA LEU A 123 -1.96 -23.06 4.14
C LEU A 123 -3.29 -23.74 4.50
N ASP A 124 -3.37 -25.07 4.44
CA ASP A 124 -4.59 -25.80 4.81
C ASP A 124 -4.86 -25.76 6.32
N GLY A 125 -3.78 -25.87 7.12
CA GLY A 125 -3.84 -25.67 8.56
C GLY A 125 -4.22 -24.24 8.92
N ALA A 126 -3.67 -23.26 8.20
CA ALA A 126 -4.03 -21.86 8.35
C ALA A 126 -5.53 -21.63 8.06
N ARG A 127 -6.05 -22.16 6.95
CA ARG A 127 -7.48 -22.09 6.65
C ARG A 127 -8.32 -22.69 7.77
N THR A 128 -7.98 -23.89 8.23
CA THR A 128 -8.72 -24.57 9.30
C THR A 128 -8.79 -23.71 10.56
N ASP A 129 -7.68 -23.04 10.91
CA ASP A 129 -7.65 -22.11 12.04
C ASP A 129 -8.53 -20.87 11.80
N CYS A 130 -8.48 -20.30 10.60
CA CYS A 130 -9.33 -19.19 10.22
C CYS A 130 -10.83 -19.54 10.26
N ASP A 131 -11.20 -20.71 9.74
CA ASP A 131 -12.58 -21.20 9.79
C ASP A 131 -13.02 -21.39 11.23
N ARG A 132 -12.17 -21.97 12.07
CA ARG A 132 -12.48 -22.13 13.50
C ARG A 132 -12.64 -20.78 14.21
N ALA A 133 -11.81 -19.80 13.89
CA ALA A 133 -11.93 -18.45 14.45
C ALA A 133 -13.27 -17.80 14.05
N ILE A 134 -13.68 -17.92 12.78
CA ILE A 134 -14.92 -17.37 12.26
C ILE A 134 -16.15 -18.09 12.83
N GLU A 135 -16.09 -19.42 13.01
CA GLU A 135 -17.15 -20.18 13.68
C GLU A 135 -17.37 -19.72 15.13
N MET A 136 -16.27 -19.43 15.84
CA MET A 136 -16.32 -19.00 17.24
C MET A 136 -16.75 -17.53 17.39
N ASP A 137 -16.31 -16.67 16.46
CA ASP A 137 -16.68 -15.26 16.40
C ASP A 137 -16.88 -14.80 14.95
N PRO A 138 -18.12 -14.81 14.45
CA PRO A 138 -18.44 -14.36 13.09
C PRO A 138 -18.24 -12.85 12.85
N SER A 139 -17.97 -12.07 13.90
CA SER A 139 -17.68 -10.64 13.81
C SER A 139 -16.18 -10.32 13.74
N LEU A 140 -15.32 -11.32 13.92
CA LEU A 140 -13.88 -11.16 13.96
C LEU A 140 -13.29 -10.84 12.57
N SER A 141 -13.30 -9.56 12.20
CA SER A 141 -12.82 -9.07 10.91
C SER A 141 -11.40 -9.54 10.53
N SER A 142 -10.48 -9.63 11.52
CA SER A 142 -9.11 -10.09 11.28
C SER A 142 -9.04 -11.55 10.81
N ALA A 143 -9.98 -12.40 11.23
CA ALA A 143 -10.04 -13.79 10.78
C ALA A 143 -10.44 -13.88 9.30
N TYR A 144 -11.43 -13.09 8.86
CA TYR A 144 -11.78 -13.00 7.44
C TYR A 144 -10.62 -12.45 6.60
N GLY A 145 -9.95 -11.38 7.05
CA GLY A 145 -8.79 -10.83 6.33
C GLY A 145 -7.64 -11.85 6.19
N SER A 146 -7.40 -12.64 7.25
CA SER A 146 -6.40 -13.71 7.23
C SER A 146 -6.81 -14.86 6.31
N ARG A 147 -8.09 -15.26 6.32
CA ARG A 147 -8.62 -16.31 5.43
C ARG A 147 -8.57 -15.89 3.97
N GLY A 148 -8.83 -14.61 3.70
CA GLY A 148 -8.69 -14.00 2.38
C GLY A 148 -7.26 -14.11 1.85
N LEU A 149 -6.25 -13.82 2.67
CA LEU A 149 -4.84 -14.01 2.30
C LEU A 149 -4.49 -15.48 2.04
N VAL A 150 -4.94 -16.40 2.90
CA VAL A 150 -4.78 -17.84 2.65
C VAL A 150 -5.44 -18.22 1.32
N GLY A 151 -6.63 -17.69 1.03
CA GLY A 151 -7.32 -17.85 -0.24
C GLY A 151 -6.50 -17.35 -1.44
N LEU A 152 -5.88 -16.17 -1.35
CA LEU A 152 -5.00 -15.64 -2.40
C LEU A 152 -3.80 -16.54 -2.65
N ARG A 153 -3.11 -16.98 -1.59
CA ARG A 153 -1.95 -17.88 -1.70
C ARG A 153 -2.31 -19.25 -2.26
N GLN A 154 -3.57 -19.66 -2.12
CA GLN A 154 -4.12 -20.89 -2.71
C GLN A 154 -4.82 -20.66 -4.05
N HIS A 155 -4.75 -19.46 -4.63
CA HIS A 155 -5.43 -19.08 -5.88
C HIS A 155 -6.95 -19.25 -5.86
N ARG A 156 -7.58 -19.23 -4.67
CA ARG A 156 -9.04 -19.30 -4.48
C ARG A 156 -9.63 -17.90 -4.52
N PHE A 157 -9.46 -17.23 -5.66
CA PHE A 157 -9.68 -15.79 -5.80
C PHE A 157 -11.11 -15.33 -5.49
N ARG A 158 -12.14 -16.09 -5.88
CA ARG A 158 -13.53 -15.72 -5.59
C ARG A 158 -13.83 -15.74 -4.09
N GLU A 159 -13.34 -16.76 -3.39
CA GLU A 159 -13.53 -16.89 -1.94
C GLU A 159 -12.70 -15.86 -1.19
N ALA A 160 -11.45 -15.63 -1.61
CA ALA A 160 -10.62 -14.57 -1.07
C ALA A 160 -11.28 -13.19 -1.20
N TRP A 161 -11.87 -12.91 -2.37
CA TRP A 161 -12.57 -11.64 -2.60
C TRP A 161 -13.75 -11.46 -1.64
N ASN A 162 -14.56 -12.50 -1.44
CA ASN A 162 -15.67 -12.47 -0.47
C ASN A 162 -15.14 -12.24 0.96
N ASP A 163 -14.07 -12.94 1.35
CA ASP A 163 -13.47 -12.80 2.68
C ASP A 163 -12.91 -11.40 2.93
N PHE A 164 -12.24 -10.78 1.96
CA PHE A 164 -11.81 -9.39 2.10
C PHE A 164 -12.98 -8.42 2.17
N ASN A 165 -14.04 -8.67 1.42
CA ASN A 165 -15.26 -7.85 1.47
C ASN A 165 -15.96 -7.98 2.84
N ASP A 166 -16.06 -9.19 3.37
CA ASP A 166 -16.59 -9.44 4.70
C ASP A 166 -15.73 -8.77 5.77
N ALA A 167 -14.40 -8.92 5.70
CA ALA A 167 -13.47 -8.25 6.60
C ALA A 167 -13.66 -6.72 6.62
N LEU A 168 -13.85 -6.10 5.45
CA LEU A 168 -14.14 -4.68 5.33
C LEU A 168 -15.51 -4.32 5.95
N SER A 169 -16.54 -5.14 5.71
CA SER A 169 -17.89 -4.91 6.25
C SER A 169 -17.98 -5.02 7.77
N LYS A 170 -17.20 -5.92 8.39
CA LYS A 170 -17.17 -6.12 9.84
C LYS A 170 -16.39 -5.03 10.58
N GLY A 171 -15.68 -4.14 9.86
CA GLY A 171 -14.90 -3.06 10.45
C GLY A 171 -13.58 -3.53 11.09
N GLY A 172 -13.04 -2.76 12.03
CA GLY A 172 -11.75 -3.02 12.67
C GLY A 172 -10.88 -1.78 12.72
N SER A 173 -9.60 -1.92 13.12
CA SER A 173 -8.69 -0.77 13.14
C SER A 173 -8.40 -0.25 11.73
N ASP A 174 -8.46 1.07 11.57
CA ASP A 174 -8.28 1.78 10.30
C ASP A 174 -6.97 1.42 9.59
N GLN A 175 -5.93 1.04 10.35
CA GLN A 175 -4.62 0.68 9.83
C GLN A 175 -4.62 -0.52 8.86
N TRP A 176 -5.62 -1.41 8.92
CA TRP A 176 -5.69 -2.59 8.03
C TRP A 176 -6.61 -2.40 6.84
N VAL A 177 -7.29 -1.26 6.70
CA VAL A 177 -8.24 -1.01 5.61
C VAL A 177 -7.52 -1.07 4.27
N ALA A 178 -6.42 -0.34 4.09
CA ALA A 178 -5.63 -0.36 2.86
C ALA A 178 -5.15 -1.78 2.51
N TRP A 179 -4.72 -2.56 3.50
CA TRP A 179 -4.29 -3.95 3.31
C TRP A 179 -5.43 -4.85 2.82
N ARG A 180 -6.63 -4.72 3.39
CA ARG A 180 -7.81 -5.50 2.98
C ARG A 180 -8.32 -5.09 1.60
N VAL A 181 -8.32 -3.79 1.29
CA VAL A 181 -8.69 -3.27 -0.04
C VAL A 181 -7.69 -3.77 -1.09
N PHE A 182 -6.39 -3.74 -0.80
CA PHE A 182 -5.38 -4.31 -1.70
C PHE A 182 -5.61 -5.80 -1.94
N GLY A 183 -5.83 -6.58 -0.87
CA GLY A 183 -6.15 -8.01 -0.96
C GLY A 183 -7.41 -8.27 -1.78
N ARG A 184 -8.47 -7.48 -1.60
CA ARG A 184 -9.69 -7.54 -2.42
C ARG A 184 -9.40 -7.25 -3.89
N GLY A 185 -8.57 -6.25 -4.18
CA GLY A 185 -8.19 -5.89 -5.54
C GLY A 185 -7.38 -6.99 -6.24
N VAL A 186 -6.42 -7.60 -5.55
CA VAL A 186 -5.67 -8.77 -6.04
C VAL A 186 -6.60 -9.96 -6.27
N ALA A 187 -7.55 -10.19 -5.36
CA ALA A 187 -8.55 -11.25 -5.52
C ALA A 187 -9.48 -10.99 -6.71
N ALA A 188 -9.94 -9.75 -6.90
CA ALA A 188 -10.77 -9.32 -8.02
C ALA A 188 -10.06 -9.53 -9.37
N TRP A 189 -8.79 -9.15 -9.43
CA TRP A 189 -7.95 -9.40 -10.59
C TRP A 189 -7.84 -10.89 -10.92
N GLY A 190 -7.51 -11.72 -9.92
CA GLY A 190 -7.36 -13.17 -10.10
C GLY A 190 -8.65 -13.90 -10.52
N LYS A 191 -9.83 -13.37 -10.16
CA LYS A 191 -11.13 -13.91 -10.63
C LYS A 191 -11.61 -13.35 -11.98
N GLY A 192 -10.81 -12.50 -12.64
CA GLY A 192 -11.10 -11.95 -13.97
C GLY A 192 -11.75 -10.57 -13.99
N GLU A 193 -11.91 -9.91 -12.85
CA GLU A 193 -12.51 -8.57 -12.73
C GLU A 193 -11.41 -7.49 -12.66
N ALA A 194 -10.63 -7.38 -13.73
CA ALA A 194 -9.42 -6.56 -13.77
C ALA A 194 -9.65 -5.07 -13.49
N VAL A 195 -10.79 -4.49 -13.94
CA VAL A 195 -11.12 -3.07 -13.73
C VAL A 195 -11.35 -2.78 -12.26
N GLN A 196 -12.19 -3.58 -11.59
CA GLN A 196 -12.43 -3.44 -10.16
C GLN A 196 -11.15 -3.72 -9.36
N GLY A 197 -10.39 -4.74 -9.77
CA GLY A 197 -9.12 -5.09 -9.14
C GLY A 197 -8.11 -3.94 -9.19
N ARG A 198 -7.99 -3.26 -10.33
CA ARG A 198 -7.13 -2.09 -10.49
C ARG A 198 -7.55 -0.94 -9.58
N GLN A 199 -8.83 -0.59 -9.56
CA GLN A 199 -9.36 0.50 -8.72
C GLN A 199 -9.06 0.27 -7.24
N ASP A 200 -9.29 -0.95 -6.75
CA ASP A 200 -9.00 -1.32 -5.36
C ASP A 200 -7.48 -1.25 -5.07
N ILE A 201 -6.64 -1.77 -5.97
CA ILE A 201 -5.18 -1.74 -5.80
C ILE A 201 -4.65 -0.29 -5.78
N GLU A 202 -5.10 0.57 -6.69
CA GLU A 202 -4.71 1.98 -6.75
C GLU A 202 -5.15 2.74 -5.49
N MET A 203 -6.39 2.54 -5.05
CA MET A 203 -6.91 3.14 -3.82
C MET A 203 -6.09 2.73 -2.60
N ALA A 204 -5.74 1.44 -2.50
CA ALA A 204 -4.95 0.93 -1.40
C ALA A 204 -3.50 1.45 -1.42
N LEU A 205 -2.88 1.54 -2.59
CA LEU A 205 -1.53 2.09 -2.75
C LEU A 205 -1.48 3.58 -2.40
N HIS A 206 -2.52 4.34 -2.77
CA HIS A 206 -2.64 5.75 -2.38
C HIS A 206 -2.75 5.91 -0.85
N ALA A 207 -3.54 5.06 -0.19
CA ALA A 207 -3.70 5.10 1.27
C ALA A 207 -2.45 4.60 2.03
N ASN A 208 -1.78 3.57 1.51
CA ASN A 208 -0.56 3.01 2.08
C ASN A 208 0.36 2.48 0.97
N PRO A 209 1.38 3.24 0.54
CA PRO A 209 2.30 2.82 -0.52
C PRO A 209 3.09 1.55 -0.21
N ALA A 210 3.26 1.20 1.07
CA ALA A 210 4.00 0.01 1.48
C ALA A 210 3.18 -1.29 1.36
N VAL A 211 1.87 -1.21 1.09
CA VAL A 211 0.97 -2.38 1.09
C VAL A 211 1.38 -3.43 0.05
N ALA A 212 1.85 -3.03 -1.13
CA ALA A 212 2.33 -3.98 -2.14
C ALA A 212 3.56 -4.77 -1.65
N ALA A 213 4.49 -4.12 -0.94
CA ALA A 213 5.64 -4.78 -0.34
C ALA A 213 5.23 -5.73 0.80
N GLN A 214 4.15 -5.41 1.52
CA GLN A 214 3.57 -6.29 2.54
C GLN A 214 2.86 -7.51 1.95
N PHE A 215 2.34 -7.44 0.72
CA PHE A 215 1.79 -8.61 0.03
C PHE A 215 2.85 -9.44 -0.69
N ALA A 216 3.92 -8.78 -1.14
CA ALA A 216 5.08 -9.39 -1.77
C ALA A 216 5.72 -10.52 -0.94
N GLN A 217 5.83 -10.35 0.38
CA GLN A 217 6.36 -11.40 1.28
C GLN A 217 5.55 -12.71 1.25
N PHE A 218 4.31 -12.68 0.75
CA PHE A 218 3.44 -13.85 0.59
C PHE A 218 3.48 -14.44 -0.82
N GLY A 219 4.24 -13.84 -1.74
CA GLY A 219 4.26 -14.21 -3.17
C GLY A 219 2.97 -13.85 -3.91
N VAL A 220 2.27 -12.80 -3.45
CA VAL A 220 0.95 -12.41 -3.96
C VAL A 220 0.97 -10.98 -4.50
N GLY A 221 0.33 -10.74 -5.65
CA GLY A 221 0.06 -9.41 -6.17
C GLY A 221 1.22 -8.68 -6.86
N GLN A 222 2.47 -9.15 -6.71
CA GLN A 222 3.65 -8.50 -7.31
C GLN A 222 3.55 -8.37 -8.84
N ASP A 223 3.18 -9.46 -9.53
CA ASP A 223 3.08 -9.44 -10.99
C ASP A 223 1.96 -8.53 -11.49
N ILE A 224 0.89 -8.38 -10.72
CA ILE A 224 -0.24 -7.51 -11.05
C ILE A 224 0.21 -6.05 -10.99
N VAL A 225 0.86 -5.66 -9.88
CA VAL A 225 1.40 -4.31 -9.72
C VAL A 225 2.45 -4.03 -10.79
N ARG A 226 3.34 -5.00 -11.08
CA ARG A 226 4.33 -4.87 -12.16
C ARG A 226 3.67 -4.69 -13.52
N SER A 227 2.56 -5.36 -13.81
CA SER A 227 1.85 -5.17 -15.07
C SER A 227 1.25 -3.77 -15.24
N PHE A 228 0.87 -3.14 -14.12
CA PHE A 228 0.45 -1.73 -14.12
C PHE A 228 1.65 -0.82 -14.31
N ASP A 229 2.74 -1.10 -13.62
CA ASP A 229 3.99 -0.36 -13.71
C ASP A 229 4.53 -0.36 -15.14
N ASP A 230 4.65 -1.53 -15.78
CA ASP A 230 5.13 -1.71 -17.15
C ASP A 230 4.23 -0.95 -18.15
N SER A 231 2.90 -1.06 -18.02
CA SER A 231 1.94 -0.37 -18.88
C SER A 231 1.98 1.15 -18.69
N THR A 232 2.12 1.61 -17.45
CA THR A 232 2.13 3.05 -17.12
C THR A 232 3.47 3.67 -17.53
N TYR A 233 4.58 2.95 -17.36
CA TYR A 233 5.92 3.36 -17.81
C TYR A 233 6.02 3.40 -19.33
N ALA A 234 5.45 2.39 -20.03
CA ALA A 234 5.41 2.38 -21.49
C ALA A 234 4.59 3.55 -22.05
N ALA A 235 3.49 3.92 -21.40
CA ALA A 235 2.74 5.13 -21.74
C ALA A 235 3.56 6.40 -21.46
N ALA A 236 4.17 6.53 -20.27
CA ALA A 236 4.95 7.70 -19.90
C ALA A 236 6.21 7.94 -20.77
N SER A 237 6.81 6.87 -21.29
CA SER A 237 8.03 6.94 -22.11
C SER A 237 7.77 7.08 -23.61
N ASN A 238 6.51 7.05 -24.07
CA ASN A 238 6.17 7.12 -25.49
C ASN A 238 5.27 8.33 -25.83
N PRO A 239 5.73 9.28 -26.68
CA PRO A 239 7.09 9.50 -27.13
C PRO A 239 7.76 10.54 -26.21
N ARG A 240 8.30 10.08 -25.07
CA ARG A 240 9.22 10.84 -24.19
C ARG A 240 8.71 12.20 -23.67
N SER A 241 7.54 12.21 -23.06
CA SER A 241 7.04 13.34 -22.29
C SER A 241 7.77 13.47 -20.95
N LEU A 242 8.42 14.62 -20.72
CA LEU A 242 9.09 14.92 -19.44
C LEU A 242 8.09 14.93 -18.28
N VAL A 243 6.88 15.43 -18.54
CA VAL A 243 5.80 15.55 -17.55
C VAL A 243 5.34 14.17 -17.13
N ASP A 244 5.11 13.26 -18.09
CA ASP A 244 4.60 11.93 -17.77
C ASP A 244 5.63 11.08 -17.03
N LEU A 245 6.92 11.23 -17.35
CA LEU A 245 8.00 10.59 -16.58
C LEU A 245 8.11 11.13 -15.14
N GLN A 246 7.87 12.43 -14.94
CA GLN A 246 7.85 13.04 -13.60
C GLN A 246 6.65 12.57 -12.77
N VAL A 247 5.46 12.54 -13.37
CA VAL A 247 4.24 12.01 -12.73
C VAL A 247 4.40 10.53 -12.40
N TYR A 248 4.95 9.74 -13.32
CA TYR A 248 5.26 8.33 -13.10
C TYR A 248 6.17 8.12 -11.88
N LEU A 249 7.20 8.94 -11.69
CA LEU A 249 8.12 8.85 -10.54
C LEU A 249 7.50 9.23 -9.19
N ILE A 250 6.42 10.01 -9.19
CA ILE A 250 5.65 10.32 -7.96
C ILE A 250 4.87 9.07 -7.52
N VAL A 251 4.28 8.37 -8.48
CA VAL A 251 3.47 7.17 -8.23
C VAL A 251 4.34 5.94 -7.97
N TYR A 252 5.43 5.79 -8.72
CA TYR A 252 6.35 4.66 -8.70
C TYR A 252 7.80 5.12 -8.43
N PRO A 253 8.15 5.46 -7.17
CA PRO A 253 9.42 6.13 -6.86
C PRO A 253 10.65 5.20 -6.82
N ASN A 254 10.45 3.88 -6.91
CA ASN A 254 11.50 2.87 -6.68
C ASN A 254 11.48 1.79 -7.78
N GLY A 255 12.60 1.07 -7.93
CA GLY A 255 12.71 -0.05 -8.88
C GLY A 255 13.46 0.28 -10.17
N ALA A 256 13.49 -0.70 -11.07
CA ALA A 256 14.21 -0.59 -12.34
C ALA A 256 13.59 0.46 -13.27
N HIS A 257 12.26 0.53 -13.36
CA HIS A 257 11.55 1.54 -14.17
C HIS A 257 11.65 2.94 -13.57
N ALA A 258 11.64 3.10 -12.24
CA ALA A 258 11.95 4.40 -11.61
C ALA A 258 13.40 4.84 -11.90
N THR A 259 14.36 3.92 -11.85
CA THR A 259 15.75 4.20 -12.25
C THR A 259 15.84 4.58 -13.72
N GLY A 260 15.13 3.86 -14.59
CA GLY A 260 15.02 4.14 -16.02
C GLY A 260 14.36 5.49 -16.33
N ALA A 261 13.27 5.83 -15.63
CA ALA A 261 12.59 7.12 -15.75
C ALA A 261 13.51 8.28 -15.32
N ARG A 262 14.23 8.15 -14.20
CA ARG A 262 15.22 9.15 -13.76
C ARG A 262 16.35 9.33 -14.77
N ALA A 263 16.86 8.24 -15.34
CA ALA A 263 17.90 8.29 -16.36
C ALA A 263 17.39 9.00 -17.63
N GLN A 264 16.19 8.65 -18.11
CA GLN A 264 15.56 9.31 -19.25
C GLN A 264 15.28 10.79 -18.99
N ILE A 265 14.77 11.16 -17.82
CA ILE A 265 14.59 12.57 -17.44
C ILE A 265 15.92 13.33 -17.51
N ASN A 266 17.01 12.77 -16.98
CA ASN A 266 18.32 13.43 -17.02
C ASN A 266 18.85 13.57 -18.46
N GLU A 267 18.65 12.56 -19.30
CA GLU A 267 19.01 12.60 -20.72
C GLU A 267 18.22 13.69 -21.44
N ILE A 268 16.90 13.73 -21.21
CA ILE A 268 15.99 14.75 -21.73
C ILE A 268 16.51 16.13 -21.31
N LEU A 269 16.65 16.42 -20.01
CA LEU A 269 17.16 17.67 -19.42
C LEU A 269 18.52 18.11 -19.99
N THR A 270 19.41 17.18 -20.28
CA THR A 270 20.71 17.49 -20.88
C THR A 270 20.56 17.94 -22.34
N SER A 271 19.70 17.28 -23.12
CA SER A 271 19.42 17.67 -24.51
C SER A 271 18.83 19.09 -24.59
N ILE A 272 17.97 19.45 -23.64
CA ILE A 272 17.36 20.78 -23.50
C ILE A 272 18.45 21.84 -23.38
N ALA A 273 19.31 21.66 -22.37
CA ALA A 273 20.36 22.63 -22.04
C ALA A 273 21.34 22.82 -23.22
N GLN A 274 21.62 21.77 -23.98
CA GLN A 274 22.46 21.85 -25.18
C GLN A 274 21.77 22.61 -26.32
N SER A 275 20.49 22.33 -26.59
CA SER A 275 19.70 23.05 -27.58
C SER A 275 19.54 24.53 -27.24
N GLU A 276 19.31 24.85 -25.97
CA GLU A 276 19.25 26.24 -25.47
C GLU A 276 20.59 26.97 -25.65
N ALA A 277 21.71 26.32 -25.30
CA ALA A 277 23.05 26.87 -25.51
C ALA A 277 23.38 27.09 -27.01
N ALA A 278 22.79 26.29 -27.89
CA ALA A 278 22.88 26.44 -29.34
C ALA A 278 21.89 27.48 -29.93
N GLY A 279 21.10 28.16 -29.08
CA GLY A 279 20.12 29.18 -29.51
C GLY A 279 18.87 28.60 -30.19
N GLN A 280 18.62 27.29 -30.07
CA GLN A 280 17.43 26.65 -30.61
C GLN A 280 16.23 26.97 -29.72
N ARG A 281 15.14 27.41 -30.34
CA ARG A 281 13.93 27.86 -29.63
C ARG A 281 12.91 26.75 -29.37
N THR A 282 13.01 25.62 -30.06
CA THR A 282 12.14 24.46 -29.89
C THR A 282 12.96 23.19 -30.06
N VAL A 283 12.75 22.18 -29.22
CA VAL A 283 13.39 20.87 -29.35
C VAL A 283 12.36 19.89 -29.92
N PRO A 284 12.52 19.38 -31.16
CA PRO A 284 11.55 18.47 -31.77
C PRO A 284 11.35 17.19 -30.93
N GLY A 285 10.10 16.82 -30.66
CA GLY A 285 9.75 15.61 -29.89
C GLY A 285 9.89 15.75 -28.37
N PHE A 286 10.29 16.91 -27.87
CA PHE A 286 10.27 17.25 -26.46
C PHE A 286 9.48 18.55 -26.32
N SER A 287 8.36 18.53 -25.59
CA SER A 287 7.68 19.77 -25.21
C SER A 287 8.51 20.45 -24.13
N LEU A 288 9.63 21.01 -24.56
CA LEU A 288 10.32 21.96 -23.76
C LEU A 288 9.67 23.27 -24.02
N GLY A 289 9.02 23.75 -22.98
CA GLY A 289 8.80 25.16 -22.84
C GLY A 289 10.15 25.89 -22.94
N GLN A 290 10.56 26.20 -24.17
CA GLN A 290 11.48 27.26 -24.57
C GLN A 290 10.79 27.93 -25.77
N SER A 291 10.69 29.24 -25.90
CA SER A 291 11.76 30.22 -25.78
C SER A 291 11.43 31.35 -24.81
N ARG A 292 12.41 31.77 -24.01
CA ARG A 292 12.48 33.18 -23.54
C ARG A 292 12.58 34.09 -24.78
N GLY A 293 11.44 34.50 -25.30
CA GLY A 293 11.30 35.48 -26.38
C GLY A 293 10.13 36.39 -26.06
N SER A 294 10.45 37.64 -25.71
CA SER A 294 9.54 38.76 -25.38
C SER A 294 8.24 38.38 -24.64
N GLY A 295 8.33 37.51 -23.63
CA GLY A 295 7.32 37.45 -22.59
C GLY A 295 7.37 38.73 -21.73
N PRO A 296 6.32 39.03 -20.94
CA PRO A 296 6.34 40.14 -19.99
C PRO A 296 7.61 40.04 -19.12
N GLN A 297 8.22 41.17 -18.80
CA GLN A 297 9.48 41.20 -18.03
C GLN A 297 9.35 40.63 -16.62
N ASP A 298 8.13 40.39 -16.15
CA ASP A 298 7.81 39.85 -14.84
C ASP A 298 7.20 38.45 -14.96
N ASP A 299 7.56 37.57 -14.03
CA ASP A 299 7.00 36.22 -13.93
C ASP A 299 5.50 36.27 -13.64
N SER A 300 4.71 35.57 -14.46
CA SER A 300 3.28 35.41 -14.27
C SER A 300 2.95 33.92 -14.10
N PHE A 301 2.30 33.60 -12.99
CA PHE A 301 1.83 32.27 -12.68
C PHE A 301 0.33 32.18 -12.92
N GLY A 302 -0.09 31.06 -13.47
CA GLY A 302 -1.48 30.62 -13.50
C GLY A 302 -1.63 29.27 -12.83
N ALA A 303 -2.86 28.84 -12.59
CA ALA A 303 -3.17 27.52 -12.10
C ALA A 303 -4.55 27.05 -12.58
N ILE A 304 -4.68 25.74 -12.77
CA ILE A 304 -5.96 25.06 -12.99
C ILE A 304 -6.31 24.31 -11.72
N ALA A 305 -7.51 24.49 -11.18
CA ALA A 305 -8.03 23.69 -10.10
C ALA A 305 -9.22 22.85 -10.56
N ILE A 306 -9.23 21.57 -10.18
CA ILE A 306 -10.27 20.62 -10.60
C ILE A 306 -10.77 19.85 -9.39
N SER A 307 -12.09 19.86 -9.17
CA SER A 307 -12.76 19.01 -8.18
C SER A 307 -12.76 17.55 -8.63
N ARG A 308 -12.31 16.66 -7.74
CA ARG A 308 -12.30 15.21 -8.00
C ARG A 308 -13.70 14.60 -8.09
N SER A 309 -14.64 15.10 -7.28
CA SER A 309 -16.00 14.57 -7.19
C SER A 309 -16.97 15.20 -8.18
N THR A 310 -16.90 16.52 -8.36
CA THR A 310 -17.91 17.28 -9.12
C THR A 310 -17.44 17.73 -10.49
N TRP A 311 -16.15 17.54 -10.82
CA TRP A 311 -15.57 17.98 -12.09
C TRP A 311 -15.71 19.50 -12.30
N HIS A 312 -15.94 20.24 -11.23
CA HIS A 312 -15.88 21.69 -11.24
C HIS A 312 -14.45 22.15 -11.51
N VAL A 313 -14.29 23.14 -12.39
CA VAL A 313 -12.98 23.63 -12.79
C VAL A 313 -12.91 25.13 -12.60
N ALA A 314 -11.82 25.59 -12.01
CA ALA A 314 -11.48 26.99 -11.94
C ALA A 314 -10.07 27.25 -12.44
N PHE A 315 -9.87 28.45 -12.95
CA PHE A 315 -8.58 28.92 -13.40
C PHE A 315 -8.25 30.23 -12.72
N ALA A 316 -6.97 30.39 -12.43
CA ALA A 316 -6.40 31.62 -11.90
C ALA A 316 -5.18 31.97 -12.74
N THR A 317 -5.00 33.22 -13.11
CA THR A 317 -3.83 33.69 -13.87
C THR A 317 -3.38 35.05 -13.36
N ASP A 318 -2.13 35.41 -13.67
CA ASP A 318 -1.52 36.69 -13.32
C ASP A 318 -1.10 36.85 -11.85
N TYR A 319 -0.58 35.77 -11.27
CA TYR A 319 -0.07 35.76 -9.90
C TYR A 319 1.46 35.87 -9.86
N ALA A 320 1.98 36.46 -8.78
CA ALA A 320 3.42 36.64 -8.59
C ALA A 320 4.13 35.34 -8.21
N SER A 321 3.39 34.33 -7.74
CA SER A 321 3.94 33.01 -7.38
C SER A 321 2.98 31.86 -7.71
N ALA A 322 3.54 30.66 -7.88
CA ALA A 322 2.78 29.42 -8.08
C ALA A 322 1.81 29.15 -6.93
N ALA A 323 2.25 29.35 -5.68
CA ALA A 323 1.43 29.13 -4.50
C ALA A 323 0.21 30.07 -4.45
N GLU A 324 0.37 31.33 -4.85
CA GLU A 324 -0.74 32.28 -4.94
C GLU A 324 -1.71 31.89 -6.07
N ALA A 325 -1.19 31.46 -7.22
CA ALA A 325 -2.02 30.99 -8.33
C ALA A 325 -2.82 29.74 -7.95
N GLU A 326 -2.18 28.75 -7.34
CA GLU A 326 -2.81 27.51 -6.88
C GLU A 326 -3.87 27.78 -5.82
N LEU A 327 -3.54 28.61 -4.83
CA LEU A 327 -4.49 28.99 -3.79
C LEU A 327 -5.68 29.73 -4.38
N ALA A 328 -5.46 30.64 -5.33
CA ALA A 328 -6.53 31.36 -6.00
C ALA A 328 -7.41 30.43 -6.85
N ALA A 329 -6.83 29.52 -7.62
CA ALA A 329 -7.58 28.55 -8.42
C ALA A 329 -8.35 27.58 -7.52
N ALA A 330 -7.72 27.05 -6.46
CA ALA A 330 -8.38 26.17 -5.50
C ALA A 330 -9.55 26.88 -4.80
N ASN A 331 -9.37 28.12 -4.35
CA ASN A 331 -10.44 28.91 -3.74
C ASN A 331 -11.56 29.23 -4.72
N ALA A 332 -11.24 29.49 -5.98
CA ALA A 332 -12.25 29.72 -7.03
C ALA A 332 -13.00 28.44 -7.40
N CYS A 333 -12.36 27.27 -7.28
CA CYS A 333 -12.96 25.96 -7.50
C CYS A 333 -13.81 25.52 -6.30
N ASN A 334 -13.39 25.88 -5.09
CA ASN A 334 -14.15 25.59 -3.88
C ASN A 334 -15.44 26.43 -3.84
N SER A 335 -16.56 25.78 -3.59
CA SER A 335 -17.88 26.42 -3.45
C SER A 335 -18.61 25.86 -2.23
N ALA A 336 -19.84 26.29 -1.97
CA ALA A 336 -20.65 25.78 -0.85
C ALA A 336 -20.88 24.25 -0.91
N SER A 337 -20.69 23.61 -2.06
CA SER A 337 -20.87 22.17 -2.28
C SER A 337 -19.64 21.45 -2.85
N VAL A 338 -18.50 22.13 -3.00
CA VAL A 338 -17.27 21.59 -3.61
C VAL A 338 -16.07 21.95 -2.73
N HIS A 339 -15.33 20.95 -2.24
CA HIS A 339 -14.21 21.14 -1.30
C HIS A 339 -12.97 20.28 -1.60
N ASP A 340 -12.97 19.54 -2.71
CA ASP A 340 -11.96 18.53 -3.05
C ASP A 340 -11.19 18.91 -4.33
N CYS A 341 -10.93 20.20 -4.50
CA CYS A 341 -10.23 20.75 -5.65
C CYS A 341 -8.71 20.60 -5.53
N ASP A 342 -8.10 19.93 -6.50
CA ASP A 342 -6.65 19.86 -6.68
C ASP A 342 -6.22 20.94 -7.68
N ALA A 343 -5.24 21.77 -7.31
CA ALA A 343 -4.74 22.86 -8.14
C ALA A 343 -3.33 22.56 -8.69
N TYR A 344 -3.09 22.99 -9.93
CA TYR A 344 -1.85 22.75 -10.65
C TYR A 344 -1.35 24.06 -11.26
N ALA A 345 -0.26 24.62 -10.73
CA ALA A 345 0.35 25.82 -11.28
C ALA A 345 1.04 25.58 -12.63
N PHE A 346 1.03 26.63 -13.44
CA PHE A 346 1.80 26.77 -14.66
C PHE A 346 2.37 28.19 -14.73
N ARG A 347 3.51 28.38 -15.41
CA ARG A 347 4.22 29.66 -15.43
C ARG A 347 4.49 30.09 -16.86
N ASN A 348 4.07 31.31 -17.19
CA ASN A 348 4.32 31.94 -18.49
C ASN A 348 3.88 31.11 -19.71
N VAL A 349 2.84 30.28 -19.59
CA VAL A 349 2.33 29.37 -20.64
C VAL A 349 0.81 29.44 -20.76
N CYS A 350 0.28 28.87 -21.84
CA CYS A 350 -1.11 28.47 -21.99
C CYS A 350 -1.33 27.07 -21.42
N ALA A 351 -2.44 26.89 -20.72
CA ALA A 351 -2.89 25.62 -20.20
C ALA A 351 -4.28 25.33 -20.77
N ALA A 352 -4.53 24.10 -21.21
CA ALA A 352 -5.83 23.70 -21.75
C ALA A 352 -6.32 22.41 -21.11
N LEU A 353 -7.64 22.25 -21.13
CA LEU A 353 -8.37 21.10 -20.62
C LEU A 353 -9.34 20.63 -21.70
N ALA A 354 -9.33 19.33 -21.97
CA ALA A 354 -10.32 18.66 -22.79
C ALA A 354 -10.98 17.51 -22.02
N LEU A 355 -12.26 17.27 -22.30
CA LEU A 355 -13.07 16.31 -21.58
C LEU A 355 -13.90 15.45 -22.53
N SER A 356 -14.18 14.23 -22.10
CA SER A 356 -15.14 13.32 -22.70
C SER A 356 -16.19 12.98 -21.66
N ALA A 357 -17.34 13.67 -21.69
CA ALA A 357 -18.35 13.59 -20.64
C ALA A 357 -18.96 12.18 -20.49
N ARG A 358 -19.18 11.48 -21.61
CA ARG A 358 -19.75 10.12 -21.61
C ARG A 358 -18.79 9.10 -20.99
N GLU A 359 -17.51 9.17 -21.37
CA GLU A 359 -16.48 8.22 -20.97
C GLU A 359 -15.78 8.63 -19.67
N ARG A 360 -16.10 9.82 -19.14
CA ARG A 360 -15.48 10.44 -17.96
C ARG A 360 -13.95 10.54 -18.07
N ALA A 361 -13.46 10.74 -19.30
CA ALA A 361 -12.04 10.93 -19.59
C ALA A 361 -11.68 12.41 -19.65
N ARG A 362 -10.42 12.74 -19.39
CA ARG A 362 -9.89 14.10 -19.40
C ARG A 362 -8.47 14.16 -19.92
N GLY A 363 -8.10 15.29 -20.48
CA GLY A 363 -6.71 15.58 -20.83
C GLY A 363 -6.39 17.03 -20.54
N MET A 364 -5.17 17.25 -20.06
CA MET A 364 -4.58 18.54 -19.77
C MET A 364 -3.26 18.64 -20.52
N ALA A 365 -3.01 19.81 -21.09
CA ALA A 365 -1.71 20.10 -21.66
C ALA A 365 -1.35 21.57 -21.46
N TRP A 366 -0.05 21.82 -21.50
CA TRP A 366 0.52 23.15 -21.42
C TRP A 366 1.41 23.39 -22.62
N SER A 367 1.24 24.55 -23.25
CA SER A 367 2.07 25.00 -24.36
C SER A 367 2.14 26.53 -24.34
N TYR A 368 3.14 27.12 -24.99
CA TYR A 368 3.15 28.59 -25.15
C TYR A 368 2.11 29.08 -26.16
N GLY A 369 1.70 28.21 -27.07
CA GLY A 369 0.60 28.48 -27.97
C GLY A 369 -0.69 27.85 -27.44
N GLN A 370 -1.77 28.61 -27.50
CA GLN A 370 -3.06 28.19 -26.99
C GLN A 370 -3.62 27.00 -27.79
N ASP A 371 -3.38 26.99 -29.11
CA ASP A 371 -3.89 25.95 -30.01
C ASP A 371 -3.19 24.60 -29.76
N GLU A 372 -1.87 24.61 -29.56
CA GLU A 372 -1.10 23.40 -29.25
C GLU A 372 -1.42 22.87 -27.85
N ALA A 373 -1.70 23.76 -26.88
CA ALA A 373 -2.19 23.34 -25.57
C ALA A 373 -3.55 22.64 -25.73
N VAL A 374 -4.45 23.19 -26.55
CA VAL A 374 -5.77 22.61 -26.82
C VAL A 374 -5.67 21.25 -27.51
N GLU A 375 -4.84 21.14 -28.55
CA GLU A 375 -4.63 19.89 -29.28
C GLU A 375 -4.05 18.81 -28.35
N GLY A 376 -3.00 19.14 -27.59
CA GLY A 376 -2.40 18.23 -26.62
C GLY A 376 -3.39 17.78 -25.53
N ALA A 377 -4.27 18.68 -25.07
CA ALA A 377 -5.29 18.33 -24.09
C ALA A 377 -6.33 17.35 -24.68
N VAL A 378 -6.73 17.56 -25.93
CA VAL A 378 -7.67 16.67 -26.63
C VAL A 378 -7.06 15.30 -26.88
N ASP A 379 -5.79 15.24 -27.29
CA ASP A 379 -5.09 13.98 -27.53
C ASP A 379 -4.87 13.20 -26.25
N GLN A 380 -4.42 13.86 -25.18
CA GLN A 380 -4.32 13.22 -23.86
C GLN A 380 -5.68 12.73 -23.34
N CYS A 381 -6.77 13.46 -23.61
CA CYS A 381 -8.11 13.00 -23.28
C CYS A 381 -8.48 11.70 -24.01
N ARG A 382 -8.07 11.56 -25.28
CA ARG A 382 -8.31 10.35 -26.07
C ARG A 382 -7.48 9.18 -25.57
N GLU A 383 -6.23 9.45 -25.21
CA GLU A 383 -5.34 8.46 -24.60
C GLU A 383 -5.86 7.94 -23.26
N HIS A 384 -6.54 8.80 -22.47
CA HIS A 384 -7.25 8.42 -21.26
C HIS A 384 -8.62 7.75 -21.51
N GLY A 385 -8.86 7.24 -22.72
CA GLY A 385 -10.05 6.46 -23.07
C GLY A 385 -11.27 7.29 -23.48
N GLY A 386 -11.10 8.59 -23.71
CA GLY A 386 -12.15 9.45 -24.23
C GLY A 386 -12.34 9.28 -25.73
N HIS A 387 -13.57 9.06 -26.19
CA HIS A 387 -13.86 8.94 -27.62
C HIS A 387 -14.46 10.22 -28.21
N ALA A 388 -15.10 11.04 -27.39
CA ALA A 388 -15.71 12.31 -27.77
C ALA A 388 -15.04 13.48 -27.01
N CYS A 389 -13.72 13.52 -27.05
CA CYS A 389 -12.93 14.55 -26.39
C CYS A 389 -13.14 15.91 -27.05
N VAL A 390 -13.68 16.85 -26.27
CA VAL A 390 -13.87 18.24 -26.66
C VAL A 390 -13.03 19.14 -25.76
N PRO A 391 -12.31 20.13 -26.31
CA PRO A 391 -11.66 21.14 -25.48
C PRO A 391 -12.74 21.96 -24.77
N VAL A 392 -12.64 22.04 -23.46
CA VAL A 392 -13.64 22.74 -22.63
C VAL A 392 -13.12 24.06 -22.11
N HIS A 393 -11.80 24.21 -21.98
CA HIS A 393 -11.19 25.46 -21.58
C HIS A 393 -9.73 25.55 -22.00
N SER A 394 -9.25 26.77 -22.17
CA SER A 394 -7.83 27.07 -22.35
C SER A 394 -7.56 28.48 -21.86
N GLN A 395 -6.50 28.68 -21.08
CA GLN A 395 -6.11 30.00 -20.60
C GLN A 395 -4.59 30.17 -20.62
N CYS A 396 -4.15 31.35 -21.03
CA CYS A 396 -2.75 31.75 -21.01
C CYS A 396 -2.51 32.76 -19.88
N THR A 397 -1.34 32.68 -19.26
CA THR A 397 -0.87 33.76 -18.37
C THR A 397 -0.69 35.04 -19.19
N PRO A 398 -1.36 36.16 -18.84
CA PRO A 398 -1.30 37.39 -19.63
C PRO A 398 0.00 38.18 -19.43
N THR A 399 0.25 39.16 -20.32
CA THR A 399 1.05 40.35 -19.98
C THR A 399 0.14 41.34 -19.23
N ARG A 400 -0.01 41.15 -17.91
CA ARG A 400 -0.78 41.98 -16.96
C ARG A 400 -2.23 42.32 -17.35
N ALA A 401 -3.15 41.45 -16.94
CA ALA A 401 -4.56 41.75 -16.71
C ALA A 401 -5.13 40.66 -15.80
N ASN A 402 -5.16 40.90 -14.49
CA ASN A 402 -5.67 39.95 -13.50
C ASN A 402 -7.04 39.40 -13.89
N GLY A 403 -7.17 38.07 -13.95
CA GLY A 403 -8.41 37.40 -14.30
C GLY A 403 -8.55 36.05 -13.61
N VAL A 404 -9.69 35.85 -12.94
CA VAL A 404 -10.15 34.56 -12.42
C VAL A 404 -11.40 34.18 -13.20
N ALA A 405 -11.45 32.94 -13.70
CA ALA A 405 -12.60 32.42 -14.43
C ALA A 405 -13.03 31.08 -13.82
N THR A 406 -14.34 30.92 -13.65
CA THR A 406 -14.95 29.69 -13.13
C THR A 406 -15.92 29.14 -14.16
N ALA A 407 -15.87 27.82 -14.36
CA ALA A 407 -16.77 27.13 -15.27
C ALA A 407 -17.39 25.93 -14.55
N ILE A 408 -18.72 25.88 -14.58
CA ILE A 408 -19.46 24.68 -14.18
C ILE A 408 -19.69 23.88 -15.45
N LEU A 409 -18.99 22.74 -15.55
CA LEU A 409 -19.13 21.85 -16.68
C LEU A 409 -20.40 20.99 -16.48
N PRO A 410 -21.22 20.80 -17.54
CA PRO A 410 -22.49 20.09 -17.46
C PRO A 410 -22.35 18.58 -17.18
#